data_AF-A0A962TVN8-F1
#
_entry.id   AF-A0A962TVN8-F1
#
_cell.length_a   1.000
_cell.length_b   1.000
_cell.length_c   1.000
_cell.angle_alpha   90.00
_cell.angle_beta   90.00
_cell.angle_gamma   90.00
#
_symmetry.space_group_name_H-M   'P 1'
#
loop_
_entity.id
_entity.type
_entity.pdbx_description
1 polymer ?
#
loop_
_entity_poly.entity_id
_entity_poly.type
_entity_poly.pdbx_seq_one_letter_code
_entity_poly.pdbx_strand_id
1 'polypeptide(L)'
;MLGKKQNTPAQTADTRGKASEDTSGLATVIIRNEFYRDGYRSLLKITLLQALIILGLVCSVYYIVYVNQKEYVYFATTEDGRLIPMVPLDQPNLSAPALMSWVAQASTEVMTFGFSDYRRRLQEASRNFTKRGWESFTQALQRSRIIEMVEANQQVLTAAPKGAPIMESEGVVNGQYQWTVQVPLILTYQSGAKTSNSGLLVTIVVVRVPRLESPNGVGIEQWVAVPR
;
A
#
# COMPACT_ATOMS: atom_id res chain seq x y z
N MET A 1 30.19 116.97 50.67
CA MET A 1 31.66 117.13 50.57
C MET A 1 32.24 115.80 51.04
N LEU A 2 32.61 114.84 50.19
CA LEU A 2 33.82 114.79 49.35
C LEU A 2 33.58 113.92 48.09
N GLY A 3 34.22 114.31 46.98
CA GLY A 3 34.05 113.76 45.62
C GLY A 3 34.81 112.45 45.31
N LYS A 4 34.35 111.74 44.25
CA LYS A 4 35.01 111.44 42.95
C LYS A 4 36.36 110.68 43.07
N LYS A 5 36.67 109.61 42.32
CA LYS A 5 36.29 109.20 40.95
C LYS A 5 36.86 107.79 40.64
N GLN A 6 36.12 107.05 39.80
CA GLN A 6 36.56 106.15 38.70
C GLN A 6 37.46 104.92 38.94
N ASN A 7 36.92 103.74 38.60
CA ASN A 7 37.39 102.93 37.45
C ASN A 7 36.27 101.99 36.93
N THR A 8 36.00 102.08 35.62
CA THR A 8 35.23 101.16 34.73
C THR A 8 36.26 100.15 34.14
N PRO A 9 35.97 98.94 33.60
CA PRO A 9 34.79 98.48 32.85
C PRO A 9 34.32 97.05 33.26
N ALA A 10 33.34 96.35 32.69
CA ALA A 10 32.68 96.38 31.39
C ALA A 10 31.33 95.64 31.49
N GLN A 11 30.34 96.07 30.71
CA GLN A 11 29.20 95.27 30.30
C GLN A 11 29.65 94.13 29.38
N THR A 12 29.14 92.90 29.59
CA THR A 12 28.88 91.99 28.47
C THR A 12 27.79 90.96 28.79
N ALA A 13 26.61 91.24 28.26
CA ALA A 13 25.73 90.31 27.54
C ALA A 13 25.30 89.02 28.25
N ASP A 14 24.17 89.12 28.97
CA ASP A 14 23.25 88.01 29.20
C ASP A 14 22.38 87.78 27.94
N THR A 15 22.91 87.02 26.99
CA THR A 15 22.18 86.51 25.80
C THR A 15 22.74 85.16 25.35
N ARG A 16 23.01 84.24 26.29
CA ARG A 16 23.44 82.86 25.97
C ARG A 16 22.51 81.75 26.48
N GLY A 17 21.53 82.07 27.32
CA GLY A 17 20.73 81.05 28.01
C GLY A 17 19.57 80.41 27.23
N LYS A 18 19.03 81.05 26.18
CA LYS A 18 17.81 80.56 25.51
C LYS A 18 18.03 79.69 24.28
N ALA A 19 19.23 79.67 23.69
CA ALA A 19 19.49 78.94 22.44
C ALA A 19 20.06 77.53 22.63
N SER A 20 20.37 77.11 23.86
CA SER A 20 20.93 75.78 24.16
C SER A 20 19.91 74.78 24.72
N GLU A 21 18.75 75.24 25.18
CA GLU A 21 17.72 74.39 25.80
C GLU A 21 16.78 73.79 24.74
N ASP A 22 16.37 74.58 23.73
CA ASP A 22 15.55 74.10 22.60
C ASP A 22 16.27 73.06 21.74
N THR A 23 17.58 73.20 21.55
CA THR A 23 18.40 72.23 20.80
C THR A 23 18.56 70.91 21.55
N SER A 24 18.52 70.93 22.89
CA SER A 24 18.60 69.75 23.75
C SER A 24 17.26 68.98 23.78
N GLY A 25 16.14 69.70 23.88
CA GLY A 25 14.80 69.14 23.77
C GLY A 25 14.51 68.52 22.40
N LEU A 26 14.88 69.22 21.32
CA LEU A 26 14.76 68.71 19.96
C LEU A 26 15.67 67.51 19.69
N ALA A 27 16.92 67.53 20.17
CA ALA A 27 17.83 66.38 20.06
C ALA A 27 17.26 65.15 20.80
N THR A 28 16.67 65.34 21.98
CA THR A 28 16.05 64.25 22.76
C THR A 28 14.83 63.66 22.04
N VAL A 29 14.01 64.50 21.39
CA VAL A 29 12.85 64.06 20.61
C VAL A 29 13.28 63.37 19.30
N ILE A 30 14.34 63.85 18.64
CA ILE A 30 14.88 63.25 17.41
C ILE A 30 15.53 61.88 17.71
N ILE A 31 16.33 61.77 18.77
CA ILE A 31 16.95 60.50 19.22
C ILE A 31 15.87 59.48 19.58
N ARG A 32 14.78 59.93 20.24
CA ARG A 32 13.64 59.08 20.56
C ARG A 32 12.92 58.59 19.30
N ASN A 33 12.74 59.45 18.28
CA ASN A 33 12.14 59.07 17.01
C ASN A 33 13.01 58.08 16.20
N GLU A 34 14.33 58.26 16.20
CA GLU A 34 15.25 57.32 15.55
C GLU A 34 15.28 55.96 16.26
N PHE A 35 15.22 55.95 17.59
CA PHE A 35 15.12 54.71 18.37
C PHE A 35 13.85 53.90 18.06
N TYR A 36 12.69 54.56 17.92
CA TYR A 36 11.46 53.88 17.49
C TYR A 36 11.54 53.39 16.04
N ARG A 37 12.17 54.16 15.14
CA ARG A 37 12.34 53.78 13.73
C ARG A 37 13.24 52.56 13.56
N ASP A 38 14.32 52.47 14.33
CA ASP A 38 15.27 51.35 14.25
C ASP A 38 14.78 50.11 15.00
N GLY A 39 14.05 50.29 16.12
CA GLY A 39 13.33 49.23 16.80
C GLY A 39 12.24 48.61 15.90
N TYR A 40 11.47 49.44 15.20
CA TYR A 40 10.44 48.99 14.26
C TYR A 40 11.00 48.15 13.10
N ARG A 41 12.14 48.56 12.53
CA ARG A 41 12.84 47.77 11.49
C ARG A 41 13.34 46.42 12.02
N SER A 42 13.80 46.38 13.27
CA SER A 42 14.26 45.14 13.91
C SER A 42 13.10 44.20 14.20
N LEU A 43 11.97 44.72 14.69
CA LEU A 43 10.73 43.95 14.89
C LEU A 43 10.17 43.41 13.58
N LEU A 44 10.20 44.19 12.50
CA LEU A 44 9.80 43.74 11.17
C LEU A 44 10.67 42.58 10.67
N LYS A 45 12.00 42.65 10.84
CA LYS A 45 12.91 41.56 10.46
C LYS A 45 12.63 40.28 11.23
N ILE A 46 12.40 40.38 12.54
CA ILE A 46 12.06 39.23 13.38
C ILE A 46 10.72 38.62 12.95
N THR A 47 9.72 39.47 12.68
CA THR A 47 8.40 39.02 12.22
C THR A 47 8.48 38.31 10.86
N LEU A 48 9.26 38.86 9.92
CA LEU A 48 9.48 38.24 8.61
C LEU A 48 10.24 36.92 8.71
N LEU A 49 11.28 36.86 9.56
CA LEU A 49 12.00 35.62 9.84
C LEU A 49 11.08 34.55 10.43
N GLN A 50 10.26 34.92 11.41
CA GLN A 50 9.28 34.03 12.02
C GLN A 50 8.26 33.53 11.01
N ALA A 51 7.75 34.39 10.13
CA ALA A 51 6.82 34.00 9.08
C ALA A 51 7.44 33.00 8.10
N LEU A 52 8.71 33.18 7.72
CA LEU A 52 9.45 32.23 6.88
C LEU A 52 9.65 30.88 7.57
N ILE A 53 9.96 30.88 8.87
CA ILE A 53 10.10 29.65 9.66
C ILE A 53 8.76 28.90 9.71
N ILE A 54 7.65 29.60 9.96
CA ILE A 54 6.31 29.02 9.99
C ILE A 54 5.96 28.41 8.63
N LEU A 55 6.23 29.13 7.53
CA LEU A 55 6.00 28.62 6.18
C LEU A 55 6.80 27.34 5.92
N GLY A 56 8.07 27.30 6.34
CA GLY A 56 8.92 26.11 6.24
C GLY A 56 8.39 24.92 7.03
N LEU A 57 7.88 25.16 8.25
CA LEU A 57 7.25 24.12 9.06
C LEU A 57 5.97 23.58 8.41
N VAL A 58 5.12 24.46 7.87
CA VAL A 58 3.90 24.06 7.15
C VAL A 58 4.25 23.21 5.93
N CYS A 59 5.22 23.63 5.12
CA CYS A 59 5.69 22.85 3.97
C CYS A 59 6.29 21.50 4.39
N SER A 60 7.04 21.45 5.50
CA SER A 60 7.59 20.21 6.05
C SER A 60 6.50 19.24 6.49
N VAL A 61 5.49 19.71 7.23
CA VAL A 61 4.34 18.89 7.62
C VAL A 61 3.57 18.42 6.39
N TYR A 62 3.33 19.29 5.42
CA TYR A 62 2.67 18.92 4.16
C TYR A 62 3.45 17.84 3.41
N TYR A 63 4.77 17.99 3.30
CA TYR A 63 5.65 17.00 2.68
C TYR A 63 5.62 15.66 3.44
N ILE A 64 5.67 15.69 4.78
CA ILE A 64 5.57 14.50 5.62
C ILE A 64 4.22 13.80 5.39
N VAL A 65 3.10 14.52 5.31
CA VAL A 65 1.77 13.94 5.06
C VAL A 65 1.65 13.40 3.63
N TYR A 66 2.20 14.11 2.64
CA TYR A 66 2.19 13.69 1.24
C TYR A 66 3.01 12.41 1.03
N VAL A 67 4.18 12.29 1.67
CA VAL A 67 5.04 11.09 1.59
C VAL A 67 4.51 9.96 2.48
N ASN A 68 3.98 10.27 3.65
CA ASN A 68 3.42 9.28 4.59
C ASN A 68 1.91 9.13 4.45
N GLN A 69 1.40 8.93 3.23
CA GLN A 69 0.05 8.36 3.09
C GLN A 69 0.08 6.95 3.69
N LYS A 70 -0.25 6.84 4.98
CA LYS A 70 -0.33 5.57 5.69
C LYS A 70 -1.48 4.78 5.11
N GLU A 71 -1.19 3.61 4.55
CA GLU A 71 -2.20 2.61 4.22
C GLU A 71 -3.01 2.31 5.49
N TYR A 72 -4.32 2.54 5.45
CA TYR A 72 -5.22 2.24 6.56
C TYR A 72 -5.31 0.71 6.70
N VAL A 73 -4.60 0.15 7.68
CA VAL A 73 -4.73 -1.27 8.04
C VAL A 73 -6.03 -1.44 8.81
N TYR A 74 -7.07 -1.90 8.13
CA TYR A 74 -8.31 -2.27 8.78
C TYR A 74 -8.11 -3.59 9.54
N PHE A 75 -8.62 -3.69 10.77
CA PHE A 75 -8.62 -4.94 11.55
C PHE A 75 -10.05 -5.47 11.60
N ALA A 76 -10.23 -6.73 11.19
CA ALA A 76 -11.46 -7.43 11.51
C ALA A 76 -11.28 -8.08 12.89
N THR A 77 -12.27 -7.91 13.76
CA THR A 77 -12.30 -8.55 15.08
C THR A 77 -13.13 -9.83 14.97
N THR A 78 -12.55 -10.99 15.28
CA THR A 78 -13.31 -12.24 15.50
C THR A 78 -14.15 -12.11 16.78
N GLU A 79 -15.21 -12.91 16.97
CA GLU A 79 -16.06 -12.89 18.18
C GLU A 79 -15.25 -13.01 19.50
N ASP A 80 -14.07 -13.64 19.45
CA ASP A 80 -13.12 -13.79 20.57
C ASP A 80 -12.14 -12.60 20.77
N GLY A 81 -12.31 -11.47 20.09
CA GLY A 81 -11.48 -10.28 20.29
C GLY A 81 -10.09 -10.32 19.63
N ARG A 82 -9.80 -11.34 18.80
CA ARG A 82 -8.51 -11.42 18.08
C ARG A 82 -8.50 -10.49 16.87
N LEU A 83 -7.52 -9.60 16.81
CA LEU A 83 -7.27 -8.72 15.67
C LEU A 83 -6.63 -9.52 14.53
N ILE A 84 -7.30 -9.59 13.38
CA ILE A 84 -6.69 -10.12 12.15
C ILE A 84 -6.47 -8.94 11.19
N PRO A 85 -5.23 -8.70 10.71
CA PRO A 85 -4.99 -7.63 9.76
C PRO A 85 -5.76 -7.92 8.47
N MET A 86 -6.56 -6.96 7.99
CA MET A 86 -7.09 -7.00 6.63
C MET A 86 -5.93 -6.71 5.69
N VAL A 87 -5.24 -7.77 5.25
CA VAL A 87 -4.18 -7.65 4.27
C VAL A 87 -4.82 -7.11 2.97
N PRO A 88 -4.22 -6.15 2.25
CA PRO A 88 -4.74 -5.58 1.00
C PRO A 88 -4.99 -6.62 -0.11
N LEU A 89 -6.24 -6.74 -0.62
CA LEU A 89 -6.63 -7.71 -1.68
C LEU A 89 -6.08 -7.37 -3.07
N ASP A 90 -5.61 -6.15 -3.23
CA ASP A 90 -5.08 -5.51 -4.44
C ASP A 90 -3.56 -5.63 -4.58
N GLN A 91 -2.88 -6.33 -3.66
CA GLN A 91 -1.44 -6.59 -3.74
C GLN A 91 -1.14 -8.10 -3.75
N PRO A 92 -0.09 -8.53 -4.47
CA PRO A 92 0.34 -9.92 -4.50
C PRO A 92 0.84 -10.35 -3.12
N ASN A 93 0.35 -11.50 -2.62
CA ASN A 93 0.76 -12.05 -1.32
C ASN A 93 1.83 -13.15 -1.44
N LEU A 94 2.07 -13.67 -2.65
CA LEU A 94 3.04 -14.70 -2.99
C LEU A 94 3.97 -14.18 -4.08
N SER A 95 5.21 -14.66 -4.08
CA SER A 95 6.12 -14.45 -5.22
C SER A 95 5.63 -15.25 -6.43
N ALA A 96 5.95 -14.80 -7.64
CA ALA A 96 5.55 -15.50 -8.87
C ALA A 96 5.98 -16.99 -8.86
N PRO A 97 7.21 -17.37 -8.47
CA PRO A 97 7.59 -18.80 -8.38
C PRO A 97 6.77 -19.58 -7.35
N ALA A 98 6.45 -18.98 -6.20
CA ALA A 98 5.63 -19.62 -5.18
C ALA A 98 4.21 -19.85 -5.68
N LEU A 99 3.64 -18.88 -6.40
CA LEU A 99 2.33 -19.01 -7.04
C LEU A 99 2.35 -20.13 -8.09
N MET A 100 3.35 -20.18 -8.99
CA MET A 100 3.45 -21.24 -9.99
C MET A 100 3.54 -22.62 -9.35
N SER A 101 4.34 -22.76 -8.28
CA SER A 101 4.46 -24.00 -7.53
C SER A 101 3.12 -24.40 -6.90
N TRP A 102 2.43 -23.45 -6.27
CA TRP A 102 1.11 -23.68 -5.68
C TRP A 102 0.08 -24.10 -6.73
N VAL A 103 0.03 -23.41 -7.87
CA VAL A 103 -0.91 -23.74 -8.96
C VAL A 103 -0.63 -25.14 -9.52
N ALA A 104 0.64 -25.51 -9.72
CA ALA A 104 1.01 -26.86 -10.16
C ALA A 104 0.56 -27.95 -9.17
N GLN A 105 0.78 -27.71 -7.88
CA GLN A 105 0.37 -28.62 -6.80
C GLN A 105 -1.15 -28.74 -6.72
N ALA A 106 -1.87 -27.62 -6.70
CA ALA A 106 -3.32 -27.59 -6.64
C ALA A 106 -3.94 -28.29 -7.87
N SER A 107 -3.43 -28.02 -9.07
CA SER A 107 -3.92 -28.67 -10.30
C SER A 107 -3.70 -30.18 -10.28
N THR A 108 -2.54 -30.62 -9.77
CA THR A 108 -2.20 -32.03 -9.63
C THR A 108 -3.10 -32.72 -8.62
N GLU A 109 -3.29 -32.10 -7.45
CA GLU A 109 -4.14 -32.62 -6.38
C GLU A 109 -5.59 -32.79 -6.84
N VAL A 110 -6.15 -31.77 -7.49
CA VAL A 110 -7.54 -31.77 -7.96
C VAL A 110 -7.79 -32.83 -9.02
N MET A 111 -6.80 -33.09 -9.88
CA MET A 111 -6.88 -34.07 -10.95
C MET A 111 -6.29 -35.43 -10.55
N THR A 112 -6.18 -35.73 -9.25
CA THR A 112 -5.71 -37.03 -8.73
C THR A 112 -6.75 -37.66 -7.82
N PHE A 113 -7.44 -38.70 -8.33
CA PHE A 113 -8.46 -39.44 -7.60
C PHE A 113 -8.76 -40.78 -8.27
N GLY A 114 -9.33 -41.73 -7.52
CA GLY A 114 -9.81 -43.01 -8.04
C GLY A 114 -11.32 -43.15 -7.97
N PHE A 115 -11.81 -44.20 -8.64
CA PHE A 115 -13.23 -44.57 -8.65
C PHE A 115 -13.83 -44.75 -7.25
N SER A 116 -13.02 -45.14 -6.26
CA SER A 116 -13.46 -45.40 -4.88
C SER A 116 -13.38 -44.19 -3.96
N ASP A 117 -12.56 -43.19 -4.26
CA ASP A 117 -12.26 -42.09 -3.34
C ASP A 117 -12.46 -40.68 -3.93
N TYR A 118 -12.92 -40.55 -5.19
CA TYR A 118 -13.10 -39.26 -5.85
C TYR A 118 -13.92 -38.26 -5.03
N ARG A 119 -15.01 -38.68 -4.39
CA ARG A 119 -15.84 -37.76 -3.58
C ARG A 119 -15.03 -37.11 -2.46
N ARG A 120 -14.26 -37.91 -1.74
CA ARG A 120 -13.41 -37.45 -0.63
C ARG A 120 -12.28 -36.58 -1.15
N ARG A 121 -11.59 -37.00 -2.22
CA ARG A 121 -10.47 -36.25 -2.83
C ARG A 121 -10.92 -34.90 -3.37
N LEU A 122 -12.05 -34.86 -4.06
CA LEU A 122 -12.64 -33.62 -4.58
C LEU A 122 -13.06 -32.69 -3.44
N GLN A 123 -13.67 -33.22 -2.38
CA GLN A 123 -14.02 -32.44 -1.20
C GLN A 123 -12.77 -31.86 -0.52
N GLU A 124 -11.72 -32.65 -0.33
CA GLU A 124 -10.44 -32.18 0.22
C GLU A 124 -9.86 -31.05 -0.66
N ALA A 125 -9.83 -31.25 -1.98
CA ALA A 125 -9.25 -30.31 -2.93
C ALA A 125 -10.08 -29.02 -3.12
N SER A 126 -11.35 -29.01 -2.72
CA SER A 126 -12.22 -27.83 -2.78
C SER A 126 -11.65 -26.60 -2.05
N ARG A 127 -10.80 -26.81 -1.04
CA ARG A 127 -10.09 -25.76 -0.30
C ARG A 127 -9.17 -24.89 -1.17
N ASN A 128 -8.77 -25.38 -2.35
CA ASN A 128 -7.92 -24.66 -3.28
C ASN A 128 -8.72 -23.67 -4.15
N PHE A 129 -10.06 -23.70 -4.08
CA PHE A 129 -10.95 -22.90 -4.91
C PHE A 129 -11.68 -21.83 -4.11
N THR A 130 -12.05 -20.75 -4.80
CA THR A 130 -13.15 -19.91 -4.36
C THR A 130 -14.47 -20.63 -4.62
N LYS A 131 -15.58 -20.10 -4.07
CA LYS A 131 -16.91 -20.65 -4.35
C LYS A 131 -17.21 -20.69 -5.85
N ARG A 132 -16.90 -19.61 -6.58
CA ARG A 132 -17.12 -19.50 -8.03
C ARG A 132 -16.18 -20.42 -8.82
N GLY A 133 -14.93 -20.52 -8.41
CA GLY A 133 -13.98 -21.43 -9.03
C GLY A 133 -14.35 -22.90 -8.86
N TRP A 134 -14.90 -23.27 -7.70
CA TRP A 134 -15.39 -24.63 -7.48
C TRP A 134 -16.55 -24.99 -8.40
N GLU A 135 -17.50 -24.07 -8.58
CA GLU A 135 -18.59 -24.22 -9.55
C GLU A 135 -18.05 -24.33 -10.99
N SER A 136 -17.07 -23.48 -11.37
CA SER A 136 -16.40 -23.55 -12.67
C SER A 136 -15.74 -24.91 -12.91
N PHE A 137 -15.00 -25.41 -11.93
CA PHE A 137 -14.28 -26.68 -12.00
C PHE A 137 -15.23 -27.87 -12.10
N THR A 138 -16.23 -27.95 -11.22
CA THR A 138 -17.19 -29.07 -11.19
C THR A 138 -18.01 -29.14 -12.48
N GLN A 139 -18.39 -27.99 -13.05
CA GLN A 139 -19.01 -27.96 -14.38
C GLN A 139 -18.08 -28.46 -15.49
N ALA A 140 -16.80 -28.06 -15.48
CA ALA A 140 -15.82 -28.54 -16.45
C ALA A 140 -15.61 -30.07 -16.34
N LEU A 141 -15.57 -30.58 -15.11
CA LEU A 141 -15.42 -32.00 -14.82
C LEU A 141 -16.64 -32.83 -15.25
N GLN A 142 -17.85 -32.31 -15.05
CA GLN A 142 -19.08 -32.95 -15.50
C GLN A 142 -19.17 -32.97 -17.03
N ARG A 143 -18.80 -31.87 -17.70
CA ARG A 143 -18.80 -31.79 -19.18
C ARG A 143 -17.79 -32.74 -19.81
N SER A 144 -16.64 -32.96 -19.17
CA SER A 144 -15.59 -33.85 -19.68
C SER A 144 -15.90 -35.34 -19.48
N ARG A 145 -16.92 -35.66 -18.68
CA ARG A 145 -17.33 -37.03 -18.32
C ARG A 145 -16.21 -37.89 -17.71
N ILE A 146 -15.23 -37.24 -17.08
CA ILE A 146 -14.07 -37.94 -16.52
C ILE A 146 -14.50 -38.84 -15.35
N ILE A 147 -15.43 -38.40 -14.51
CA ILE A 147 -15.90 -39.18 -13.36
C ILE A 147 -16.60 -40.45 -13.84
N GLU A 148 -17.50 -40.34 -14.81
CA GLU A 148 -18.22 -41.48 -15.38
C GLU A 148 -17.25 -42.49 -16.02
N MET A 149 -16.22 -42.00 -16.71
CA MET A 149 -15.17 -42.86 -17.28
C MET A 149 -14.36 -43.57 -16.20
N VAL A 150 -13.97 -42.85 -15.15
CA VAL A 150 -13.18 -43.38 -14.04
C VAL A 150 -13.98 -44.42 -13.25
N GLU A 151 -15.27 -44.17 -12.99
CA GLU A 151 -16.18 -45.11 -12.33
C GLU A 151 -16.42 -46.36 -13.19
N ALA A 152 -16.79 -46.19 -14.46
CA ALA A 152 -17.14 -47.31 -15.35
C ALA A 152 -15.97 -48.28 -15.58
N ASN A 153 -14.74 -47.77 -15.58
CA ASN A 153 -13.54 -48.57 -15.82
C ASN A 153 -12.75 -48.91 -14.54
N GLN A 154 -13.29 -48.55 -13.36
CA GLN A 154 -12.63 -48.71 -12.06
C GLN A 154 -11.18 -48.19 -12.07
N GLN A 155 -10.99 -46.98 -12.59
CA GLN A 155 -9.67 -46.39 -12.79
C GLN A 155 -9.21 -45.56 -11.60
N VAL A 156 -7.90 -45.37 -11.52
CA VAL A 156 -7.26 -44.30 -10.77
C VAL A 156 -6.73 -43.29 -11.78
N LEU A 157 -7.17 -42.04 -11.65
CA LEU A 157 -6.65 -40.91 -12.38
C LEU A 157 -5.54 -40.26 -11.54
N THR A 158 -4.38 -40.07 -12.15
CA THR A 158 -3.30 -39.25 -11.59
C THR A 158 -2.92 -38.18 -12.59
N ALA A 159 -2.50 -37.01 -12.09
CA ALA A 159 -2.02 -35.92 -12.93
C ALA A 159 -0.58 -35.57 -12.58
N ALA A 160 0.18 -35.11 -13.57
CA ALA A 160 1.48 -34.51 -13.36
C ALA A 160 1.70 -33.36 -14.35
N PRO A 161 2.38 -32.26 -13.96
CA PRO A 161 2.77 -31.22 -14.90
C PRO A 161 3.72 -31.79 -15.96
N LYS A 162 3.38 -31.61 -17.24
CA LYS A 162 4.24 -31.93 -18.39
C LYS A 162 5.45 -30.99 -18.47
N GLY A 163 5.30 -29.80 -17.93
CA GLY A 163 6.31 -28.75 -17.91
C GLY A 163 5.96 -27.69 -16.85
N ALA A 164 6.78 -26.64 -16.77
CA ALA A 164 6.54 -25.54 -15.84
C ALA A 164 5.24 -24.79 -16.18
N PRO A 165 4.46 -24.37 -15.17
CA PRO A 165 3.36 -23.44 -15.37
C PRO A 165 3.85 -22.11 -15.96
N ILE A 166 3.02 -21.48 -16.77
CA ILE A 166 3.34 -20.23 -17.46
C ILE A 166 2.34 -19.17 -17.01
N MET A 167 2.84 -18.04 -16.50
CA MET A 167 2.00 -16.86 -16.24
C MET A 167 1.69 -16.16 -17.56
N GLU A 168 0.40 -16.04 -17.89
CA GLU A 168 -0.02 -15.29 -19.08
C GLU A 168 -0.23 -13.81 -18.77
N SER A 169 -0.82 -13.52 -17.62
CA SER A 169 -1.11 -12.16 -17.18
C SER A 169 -1.30 -12.10 -15.67
N GLU A 170 -1.10 -10.92 -15.11
CA GLU A 170 -1.43 -10.58 -13.73
C GLU A 170 -1.93 -9.14 -13.63
N GLY A 171 -2.76 -8.84 -12.63
CA GLY A 171 -3.25 -7.50 -12.39
C GLY A 171 -4.51 -7.45 -11.53
N VAL A 172 -4.96 -6.24 -11.23
CA VAL A 172 -6.17 -6.02 -10.41
C VAL A 172 -7.41 -6.00 -11.30
N VAL A 173 -8.37 -6.87 -11.01
CA VAL A 173 -9.67 -6.93 -11.68
C VAL A 173 -10.75 -6.78 -10.61
N ASN A 174 -11.63 -5.78 -10.74
CA ASN A 174 -12.70 -5.49 -9.77
C ASN A 174 -12.19 -5.30 -8.32
N GLY A 175 -11.01 -4.72 -8.12
CA GLY A 175 -10.42 -4.50 -6.80
C GLY A 175 -9.77 -5.72 -6.15
N GLN A 176 -9.65 -6.83 -6.88
CA GLN A 176 -8.99 -8.05 -6.44
C GLN A 176 -7.82 -8.37 -7.36
N TYR A 177 -6.65 -8.67 -6.79
CA TYR A 177 -5.51 -9.09 -7.58
C TYR A 177 -5.75 -10.49 -8.14
N GLN A 178 -5.54 -10.67 -9.45
CA GLN A 178 -5.66 -11.94 -10.15
C GLN A 178 -4.41 -12.28 -10.95
N TRP A 179 -4.24 -13.58 -11.20
CA TRP A 179 -3.24 -14.15 -12.09
C TRP A 179 -3.91 -15.14 -13.03
N THR A 180 -3.52 -15.10 -14.31
CA THR A 180 -3.90 -16.11 -15.28
C THR A 180 -2.70 -17.00 -15.55
N VAL A 181 -2.83 -18.29 -15.26
CA VAL A 181 -1.74 -19.27 -15.33
C VAL A 181 -2.16 -20.45 -16.21
N GLN A 182 -1.29 -20.83 -17.15
CA GLN A 182 -1.45 -22.05 -17.92
C GLN A 182 -0.61 -23.18 -17.33
N VAL A 183 -1.22 -24.35 -17.19
CA VAL A 183 -0.58 -25.57 -16.69
C VAL A 183 -0.78 -26.69 -17.70
N PRO A 184 0.27 -27.14 -18.40
CA PRO A 184 0.20 -28.35 -19.20
C PRO A 184 0.31 -29.57 -18.28
N LEU A 185 -0.74 -30.38 -18.23
CA LEU A 185 -0.81 -31.63 -17.46
C LEU A 185 -0.75 -32.85 -18.38
N ILE A 186 -0.19 -33.93 -17.86
CA ILE A 186 -0.40 -35.30 -18.36
C ILE A 186 -1.29 -36.01 -17.35
N LEU A 187 -2.43 -36.48 -17.82
CA LEU A 187 -3.34 -37.34 -17.10
C LEU A 187 -2.98 -38.80 -17.37
N THR A 188 -2.90 -39.61 -16.32
CA THR A 188 -2.64 -41.04 -16.39
C THR A 188 -3.82 -41.78 -15.78
N TYR A 189 -4.51 -42.57 -16.59
CA TYR A 189 -5.62 -43.43 -16.21
C TYR A 189 -5.09 -44.85 -16.03
N GLN A 190 -5.21 -45.40 -14.83
CA GLN A 190 -4.71 -46.73 -14.51
C GLN A 190 -5.84 -47.65 -14.04
N SER A 191 -5.94 -48.85 -14.62
CA SER A 191 -6.85 -49.92 -14.17
C SER A 191 -6.08 -51.24 -14.18
N GLY A 192 -5.66 -51.69 -13.00
CA GLY A 192 -4.75 -52.83 -12.85
C GLY A 192 -3.43 -52.60 -13.58
N ALA A 193 -3.13 -53.46 -14.57
CA ALA A 193 -1.94 -53.36 -15.42
C ALA A 193 -2.13 -52.48 -16.67
N LYS A 194 -3.36 -52.02 -16.96
CA LYS A 194 -3.64 -51.16 -18.12
C LYS A 194 -3.44 -49.70 -17.73
N THR A 195 -2.67 -48.98 -18.54
CA THR A 195 -2.41 -47.55 -18.37
C THR A 195 -2.68 -46.81 -19.68
N SER A 196 -3.33 -45.65 -19.58
CA SER A 196 -3.60 -44.74 -20.68
C SER A 196 -3.20 -43.33 -20.28
N ASN A 197 -2.54 -42.59 -21.18
CA ASN A 197 -2.13 -41.22 -20.94
C ASN A 197 -2.88 -40.25 -21.86
N SER A 198 -3.21 -39.07 -21.34
CA SER A 198 -3.87 -38.00 -22.09
C SER A 198 -3.27 -36.64 -21.74
N GLY A 199 -3.10 -35.77 -22.72
CA GLY A 199 -2.65 -34.40 -22.51
C GLY A 199 -3.82 -33.50 -22.14
N LEU A 200 -3.62 -32.63 -21.15
CA LEU A 200 -4.60 -31.62 -20.77
C LEU A 200 -3.90 -30.28 -20.60
N LEU A 201 -4.35 -29.23 -21.29
CA LEU A 201 -3.94 -27.87 -20.99
C LEU A 201 -5.00 -27.22 -20.11
N VAL A 202 -4.60 -26.76 -18.93
CA VAL A 202 -5.50 -26.06 -18.01
C VAL A 202 -5.11 -24.59 -17.94
N THR A 203 -6.07 -23.70 -18.19
CA THR A 203 -5.95 -22.27 -17.92
C THR A 203 -6.70 -21.97 -16.63
N ILE A 204 -5.98 -21.44 -15.64
CA ILE A 204 -6.44 -21.22 -14.28
C ILE A 204 -6.36 -19.73 -13.99
N VAL A 205 -7.49 -19.15 -13.59
CA VAL A 205 -7.50 -17.81 -13.00
C VAL A 205 -7.42 -17.98 -11.49
N VAL A 206 -6.36 -17.45 -10.90
CA VAL A 206 -6.15 -17.42 -9.46
C VAL A 206 -6.45 -16.02 -8.98
N VAL A 207 -7.18 -15.90 -7.87
CA VAL A 207 -7.45 -14.61 -7.23
C VAL A 207 -6.93 -14.60 -5.82
N ARG A 208 -6.61 -13.40 -5.35
CA ARG A 208 -6.18 -13.16 -3.99
C ARG A 208 -7.39 -13.20 -3.05
N VAL A 209 -7.38 -14.09 -2.06
CA VAL A 209 -8.47 -14.21 -1.07
C VAL A 209 -7.97 -13.96 0.36
N PRO A 210 -8.85 -13.65 1.32
CA PRO A 210 -8.47 -13.57 2.72
C PRO A 210 -7.87 -14.90 3.21
N ARG A 211 -6.87 -14.82 4.11
CA ARG A 211 -6.26 -16.03 4.71
C ARG A 211 -7.21 -16.86 5.57
N LEU A 212 -8.35 -16.29 5.95
CA LEU A 212 -9.43 -17.00 6.64
C LEU A 212 -10.14 -17.99 5.71
N GLU A 213 -10.18 -17.70 4.40
CA GLU A 213 -10.83 -18.56 3.40
C GLU A 213 -9.85 -19.61 2.86
N SER A 214 -8.62 -19.19 2.53
CA SER A 214 -7.56 -20.08 2.05
C SER A 214 -6.26 -19.81 2.82
N PRO A 215 -5.60 -20.83 3.40
CA PRO A 215 -4.36 -20.65 4.16
C PRO A 215 -3.26 -19.91 3.40
N ASN A 216 -3.18 -20.12 2.08
CA ASN A 216 -2.19 -19.49 1.20
C ASN A 216 -2.60 -18.09 0.72
N GLY A 217 -3.80 -17.62 1.09
CA GLY A 217 -4.36 -16.32 0.68
C GLY A 217 -4.60 -16.19 -0.84
N VAL A 218 -4.68 -17.34 -1.53
CA VAL A 218 -5.00 -17.44 -2.95
C VAL A 218 -6.02 -18.56 -3.16
N GLY A 219 -6.88 -18.40 -4.16
CA GLY A 219 -7.89 -19.38 -4.53
C GLY A 219 -8.08 -19.39 -6.04
N ILE A 220 -8.38 -20.57 -6.59
CA ILE A 220 -8.76 -20.70 -8.01
C ILE A 220 -10.16 -20.12 -8.17
N GLU A 221 -10.31 -19.11 -9.02
CA GLU A 221 -11.58 -18.45 -9.36
C GLU A 221 -12.20 -19.00 -10.64
N GLN A 222 -11.38 -19.51 -11.56
CA GLN A 222 -11.84 -20.11 -12.80
C GLN A 222 -10.94 -21.25 -13.23
N TRP A 223 -11.56 -22.32 -13.73
CA TRP A 223 -10.88 -23.49 -14.27
C TRP A 223 -11.39 -23.78 -15.68
N VAL A 224 -10.50 -23.66 -16.66
CA VAL A 224 -10.79 -23.99 -18.07
C VAL A 224 -9.82 -25.07 -18.52
N ALA A 225 -10.34 -26.20 -18.99
CA ALA A 225 -9.54 -27.34 -19.39
C ALA A 225 -9.79 -27.68 -20.85
N VAL A 226 -8.72 -27.81 -21.63
CA VAL A 226 -8.75 -28.13 -23.06
C VAL A 226 -7.91 -29.39 -23.30
N PRO A 227 -8.49 -30.49 -23.80
CA PRO A 227 -7.73 -31.67 -24.20
C PRO A 227 -6.69 -31.31 -25.28
N ARG A 228 -5.50 -31.90 -25.19
CA ARG A 228 -4.43 -31.74 -26.19
C ARG A 228 -4.18 -33.01 -26.97
#